data_AF-A0A3D1FV98-F1
#
_entry.id   AF-A0A3D1FV98-F1
#
_cell.length_a   1.000
_cell.length_b   1.000
_cell.length_c   1.000
_cell.angle_alpha   90.00
_cell.angle_beta   90.00
_cell.angle_gamma   90.00
#
_symmetry.space_group_name_H-M   'P 1'
#
loop_
_entity.id
_entity.type
_entity.pdbx_description
1 polymer ?
#
loop_
_entity_poly.entity_id
_entity_poly.type
_entity_poly.pdbx_seq_one_letter_code
_entity_poly.pdbx_strand_id
1 'polypeptide(L)' 'MASFDPNELGTKERHSLLLGAIAPRPIALVSTVDEFGHNNLSPFSFFNIFSSNPPVV' A
#
# COMPACT_ATOMS: atom_id res chain seq x y z
N MET A 1 10.08 -24.57 -8.74
CA MET A 1 9.70 -23.23 -8.24
C MET A 1 8.29 -23.35 -7.67
N ALA A 2 8.00 -22.75 -6.52
CA ALA A 2 6.63 -22.74 -6.02
C ALA A 2 5.76 -21.87 -6.95
N SER A 3 4.57 -22.36 -7.31
CA SER A 3 3.58 -21.66 -8.12
C SER A 3 2.30 -21.54 -7.31
N PHE A 4 1.62 -20.40 -7.41
CA PHE A 4 0.41 -20.11 -6.65
C PHE A 4 -0.66 -19.58 -7.61
N ASP A 5 -1.86 -20.15 -7.62
CA ASP A 5 -3.02 -19.58 -8.31
C ASP A 5 -3.73 -18.58 -7.39
N PRO A 6 -3.81 -17.29 -7.75
CA PRO A 6 -4.49 -16.28 -6.94
C PRO A 6 -5.98 -16.55 -6.69
N ASN A 7 -6.64 -17.38 -7.49
CA ASN A 7 -8.05 -17.75 -7.31
C ASN A 7 -8.25 -18.79 -6.20
N GLU A 8 -7.21 -19.57 -5.90
CA GLU A 8 -7.24 -20.61 -4.86
C GLU A 8 -6.80 -20.10 -3.49
N LEU A 9 -6.21 -18.90 -3.44
CA LEU A 9 -5.68 -18.31 -2.21
C LEU A 9 -6.71 -17.43 -1.48
N GLY A 10 -6.74 -17.54 -0.15
CA GLY A 10 -7.49 -16.62 0.70
C GLY A 10 -6.92 -15.20 0.67
N THR A 11 -7.74 -14.19 1.00
CA THR A 11 -7.31 -12.78 1.01
C THR A 11 -6.09 -12.52 1.90
N LYS A 12 -6.02 -13.15 3.08
CA LYS A 12 -4.88 -13.00 4.01
C LYS A 12 -3.58 -13.55 3.42
N GLU A 13 -3.65 -14.69 2.74
CA GLU A 13 -2.48 -15.35 2.12
C GLU A 13 -1.95 -14.54 0.95
N ARG A 14 -2.85 -14.10 0.06
CA ARG A 14 -2.51 -13.18 -1.04
C ARG A 14 -1.85 -11.91 -0.54
N HIS A 15 -2.45 -11.29 0.49
CA HIS A 15 -1.89 -10.08 1.08
C HIS A 15 -0.48 -10.32 1.65
N SER A 16 -0.27 -11.44 2.35
CA SER A 16 1.04 -11.80 2.91
C SER A 16 2.09 -12.03 1.81
N LEU A 17 1.71 -12.71 0.72
CA LEU A 17 2.57 -12.91 -0.44
C LEU A 17 2.96 -11.58 -1.11
N LEU A 18 2.00 -10.67 -1.32
CA LEU A 18 2.29 -9.34 -1.88
C LEU A 18 3.23 -8.54 -0.97
N LEU A 19 3.00 -8.55 0.35
CA LEU A 19 3.86 -7.86 1.31
C LEU A 19 5.29 -8.40 1.34
N GLY A 20 5.48 -9.70 1.11
CA GLY A 20 6.79 -10.34 1.12
C GLY A 20 7.52 -10.24 -0.23
N ALA A 21 6.80 -10.37 -1.34
CA ALA A 21 7.37 -10.40 -2.69
C ALA A 21 7.67 -9.00 -3.25
N ILE A 22 6.87 -7.99 -2.89
CA ILE A 22 7.04 -6.62 -3.34
C ILE A 22 7.70 -5.82 -2.21
N ALA A 23 9.04 -5.87 -2.17
CA ALA A 23 9.87 -5.19 -1.19
C ALA A 23 11.25 -4.82 -1.77
N PRO A 24 11.95 -3.78 -1.25
CA PRO A 24 11.50 -2.84 -0.21
C PRO A 24 10.40 -1.90 -0.73
N ARG A 25 9.55 -1.39 0.18
CA ARG A 25 8.49 -0.43 -0.16
C ARG A 25 8.73 0.92 0.52
N PRO A 26 8.58 2.05 -0.20
CA PRO A 26 8.58 3.35 0.44
C PRO A 26 7.38 3.47 1.38
N ILE A 27 7.55 4.25 2.46
CA ILE A 27 6.48 4.53 3.43
C ILE A 27 6.06 5.98 3.25
N ALA A 28 4.80 6.20 2.88
CA ALA A 28 4.17 7.51 2.96
C ALA A 28 3.61 7.71 4.38
N LEU A 29 4.09 8.73 5.08
CA LEU A 29 3.51 9.17 6.35
C LEU A 29 2.48 10.27 6.05
N VAL A 30 1.19 9.91 6.08
CA VAL A 30 0.10 10.76 5.57
C VAL A 30 -0.68 11.37 6.72
N SER A 31 -0.82 12.70 6.71
CA SER A 31 -1.67 13.44 7.64
C SER A 31 -3.04 13.74 7.03
N THR A 32 -4.09 13.67 7.84
CA THR A 32 -5.45 14.10 7.47
C THR A 32 -6.07 14.91 8.60
N VAL A 33 -7.13 15.67 8.29
CA VAL A 33 -7.95 16.39 9.27
C VAL A 33 -9.40 15.98 9.05
N ASP A 34 -10.10 15.62 10.13
CA ASP A 34 -11.53 15.27 10.06
C ASP A 34 -12.43 16.52 9.97
N GLU A 35 -13.74 16.30 9.88
CA GLU A 35 -14.73 17.39 9.80
C GLU A 35 -14.81 18.27 11.06
N PHE A 36 -14.30 17.78 12.20
CA PHE A 36 -14.27 18.49 13.48
C PHE A 36 -12.91 19.16 13.75
N GLY A 37 -11.96 19.05 12.82
CA GLY A 37 -10.63 19.63 12.93
C GLY A 37 -9.62 18.76 13.69
N HIS A 38 -9.91 17.49 13.96
CA HIS A 38 -8.94 16.59 14.59
C HIS A 38 -7.89 16.10 13.59
N ASN A 39 -6.63 16.17 13.98
CA ASN A 39 -5.50 15.68 13.19
C ASN A 39 -5.36 14.16 13.30
N ASN A 40 -5.07 13.52 12.18
CA ASN A 40 -4.70 12.11 12.09
C ASN A 40 -3.40 11.95 11.31
N LEU A 41 -2.57 10.97 11.66
CA LEU A 41 -1.29 10.70 11.02
C LEU A 41 -1.02 9.21 10.98
N SER A 42 -0.90 8.64 9.77
CA SER A 42 -0.73 7.18 9.60
C SER A 42 0.30 6.82 8.53
N PRO A 43 1.11 5.76 8.71
CA PRO A 43 2.04 5.26 7.71
C PRO A 43 1.36 4.29 6.73
N PHE A 44 1.69 4.40 5.45
CA PHE A 44 1.22 3.53 4.37
C PHE A 44 2.38 3.04 3.51
N SER A 45 2.47 1.72 3.30
CA SER A 45 3.54 1.10 2.47
C SER A 45 3.09 0.67 1.08
N PHE A 46 1.79 0.78 0.75
CA PHE A 46 1.29 0.62 -0.62
C PHE A 46 1.30 2.01 -1.29
N PHE A 47 2.49 2.49 -1.60
CA PHE A 47 2.75 3.84 -2.09
C PHE A 47 3.77 3.83 -3.22
N ASN A 48 3.54 4.60 -4.29
CA ASN A 48 4.49 4.77 -5.39
C ASN A 48 4.19 6.06 -6.19
N ILE A 49 5.12 6.48 -7.06
CA ILE A 49 4.90 7.56 -8.03
C ILE A 49 4.15 7.00 -9.24
N PHE A 50 3.16 7.75 -9.74
CA PHE A 50 2.43 7.38 -10.96
C PHE A 50 2.79 8.27 -12.16
N SER A 51 2.80 9.59 -12.00
CA SER A 51 3.08 10.55 -13.09
C SER A 51 3.86 11.76 -12.57
N SER A 52 4.66 12.38 -13.44
CA SER A 52 5.38 13.63 -13.17
C SER A 52 4.72 14.86 -13.81
N ASN A 53 3.83 14.69 -14.81
CA ASN A 53 3.11 15.78 -15.47
C ASN A 53 1.69 15.37 -15.92
N PRO A 54 0.63 15.66 -15.15
CA PRO A 54 0.68 16.29 -13.82
C PRO A 54 1.30 15.34 -12.78
N PRO A 55 1.82 15.86 -11.65
CA PRO A 55 2.33 15.02 -10.58
C PRO A 55 1.19 14.22 -9.92
N VAL A 56 1.30 12.89 -9.94
CA VAL A 56 0.32 11.96 -9.36
C VAL A 56 1.06 10.87 -8.59
N VAL A 57 0.53 10.54 -7.42
CA VAL A 57 0.93 9.42 -6.55
C VAL A 57 -0.28 8.54 -6.23
#